data_AF-A0A3A8PKG4-F1
#
_entry.id   AF-A0A3A8PKG4-F1
#
_cell.length_a   1.000
_cell.length_b   1.000
_cell.length_c   1.000
_cell.angle_alpha   90.00
_cell.angle_beta   90.00
_cell.angle_gamma   90.00
#
_symmetry.space_group_name_H-M   'P 1'
#
loop_
_entity.id
_entity.type
_entity.pdbx_description
1 polymer ?
#
loop_
_entity_poly.entity_id
_entity_poly.type
_entity_poly.pdbx_seq_one_letter_code
_entity_poly.pdbx_strand_id
1 'polypeptide(L)'
;MIHSDEKVRQMARSLLPSKNREPARKARARIHRAARHEVRQELAMWLRDGDVEADVPPCAPWEDTAIHQQVYWRQSGDKVNPFIRWATARTRHLPREARIGHVRGLLPRSVIGEHALGHLERTSAFEDPAEAAWRHIYWRRQEARRKAARMDRGEQAQLLRALLQEPDGHRTFNRYLRERYTVTGAMNDEAPANRKLAKLPAHRPLLGVHDVNPFLDSLQPDAYRSYYLTPPLDWVIWFLRRFKTHRGHIPALCAALEAEGLLKRVPPAARARKPQGR
;
A
#
# COMPACT_ATOMS: atom_id res chain seq x y z
N MET A 1 22.69 22.32 41.17
CA MET A 1 23.43 21.51 40.17
C MET A 1 22.63 20.22 39.99
N ILE A 2 21.83 20.09 38.92
CA ILE A 2 20.91 18.94 38.74
C ILE A 2 21.73 17.72 38.33
N HIS A 3 21.81 16.74 39.23
CA HIS A 3 22.58 15.51 39.10
C HIS A 3 22.23 14.73 37.81
N SER A 4 23.23 14.09 37.22
CA SER A 4 23.18 13.39 35.91
C SER A 4 21.92 12.57 35.69
N ASP A 5 21.46 11.88 36.72
CA ASP A 5 20.39 10.88 36.63
C ASP A 5 19.01 11.53 36.51
N GLU A 6 18.81 12.70 37.14
CA GLU A 6 17.58 13.45 37.01
C GLU A 6 17.45 14.04 35.60
N LYS A 7 18.58 14.45 34.99
CA LYS A 7 18.61 14.89 33.58
C LYS A 7 18.29 13.73 32.64
N VAL A 8 18.79 12.53 32.90
CA VAL A 8 18.46 11.32 32.13
C VAL A 8 16.97 11.01 32.21
N ARG A 9 16.38 11.05 33.41
CA ARG A 9 14.94 10.84 33.60
C ARG A 9 14.11 11.94 32.93
N GLN A 10 14.53 13.19 32.98
CA GLN A 10 13.87 14.30 32.29
C GLN A 10 13.94 14.14 30.77
N MET A 11 15.09 13.71 30.23
CA MET A 11 15.21 13.41 28.80
C MET A 11 14.34 12.23 28.37
N ALA A 12 14.31 11.15 29.15
CA ALA A 12 13.42 10.01 28.89
C ALA A 12 11.94 10.42 28.96
N ARG A 13 11.56 11.27 29.93
CA ARG A 13 10.20 11.83 30.02
C ARG A 13 9.88 12.74 28.84
N SER A 14 10.85 13.50 28.32
CA SER A 14 10.67 14.40 27.16
C SER A 14 10.41 13.68 25.83
N LEU A 15 10.64 12.35 25.77
CA LEU A 15 10.21 11.49 24.67
C LEU A 15 8.68 11.42 24.55
N LEU A 16 7.96 11.89 25.57
CA LEU A 16 6.53 12.10 25.60
C LEU A 16 6.25 13.59 25.88
N PRO A 17 5.40 14.30 25.10
CA PRO A 17 4.44 13.80 24.13
C PRO A 17 4.90 13.93 22.67
N SER A 18 4.57 12.91 21.87
CA SER A 18 4.63 12.94 20.41
C SER A 18 3.91 14.19 19.87
N LYS A 19 4.50 14.86 18.89
CA LYS A 19 3.84 15.96 18.15
C LYS A 19 2.56 15.50 17.46
N ASN A 20 2.40 14.19 17.27
CA ASN A 20 1.26 13.56 16.59
C ASN A 20 0.18 13.06 17.57
N ARG A 21 0.13 13.52 18.82
CA ARG A 21 -0.82 13.00 19.83
C ARG A 21 -2.29 13.12 19.41
N GLU A 22 -2.71 14.28 18.91
CA GLU A 22 -4.08 14.50 18.45
C GLU A 22 -4.40 13.74 17.15
N PRO A 23 -3.56 13.80 16.09
CA PRO A 23 -3.73 12.96 14.91
C PRO A 23 -3.80 11.47 15.23
N ALA A 24 -2.93 10.96 16.11
CA ALA A 24 -2.91 9.55 16.50
C ALA A 24 -4.18 9.13 17.25
N ARG A 25 -4.71 9.99 18.14
CA ARG A 25 -6.01 9.75 18.80
C ARG A 25 -7.15 9.68 17.80
N LYS A 26 -7.21 10.62 16.86
CA LYS A 26 -8.23 10.64 15.79
C LYS A 26 -8.11 9.41 14.89
N ALA A 27 -6.89 9.02 14.52
CA ALA A 27 -6.64 7.88 13.66
C ALA A 27 -6.96 6.54 14.35
N ARG A 28 -6.59 6.39 15.63
CA ARG A 28 -6.99 5.23 16.45
C ARG A 28 -8.51 5.11 16.52
N ALA A 29 -9.21 6.20 16.84
CA ALA A 29 -10.68 6.20 16.88
C ALA A 29 -11.28 5.80 15.53
N ARG A 30 -10.72 6.29 14.42
CA ARG A 30 -11.14 5.91 13.06
C ARG A 30 -10.92 4.42 12.77
N ILE A 31 -9.74 3.89 13.06
CA ILE A 31 -9.41 2.46 12.83
C ILE A 31 -10.35 1.56 13.62
N HIS A 32 -10.55 1.84 14.91
CA HIS A 32 -11.48 1.05 15.72
C HIS A 32 -12.94 1.18 15.27
N ARG A 33 -13.36 2.34 14.75
CA ARG A 33 -14.71 2.49 14.17
C ARG A 33 -14.86 1.67 12.90
N ALA A 34 -13.85 1.69 12.02
CA ALA A 34 -13.84 0.88 10.80
C ALA A 34 -13.90 -0.61 11.13
N ALA A 35 -13.02 -1.09 12.00
CA ALA A 35 -13.01 -2.49 12.45
C ALA A 35 -14.36 -2.91 13.07
N ARG A 36 -14.96 -2.08 13.93
CA ARG A 36 -16.30 -2.39 14.48
C ARG A 36 -17.41 -2.42 13.44
N HIS A 37 -17.31 -1.59 12.39
CA HIS A 37 -18.29 -1.57 11.32
C HIS A 37 -18.18 -2.84 10.46
N GLU A 38 -16.96 -3.23 10.12
CA GLU A 38 -16.64 -4.41 9.34
C GLU A 38 -17.06 -5.69 10.07
N VAL A 39 -16.68 -5.85 11.34
CA VAL A 39 -17.15 -6.96 12.19
C VAL A 39 -18.68 -7.03 12.27
N ARG A 40 -19.36 -5.88 12.35
CA ARG A 40 -20.84 -5.86 12.34
C ARG A 40 -21.43 -6.29 11.01
N GLN A 41 -20.80 -5.92 9.89
CA GLN A 41 -21.23 -6.36 8.57
C GLN A 41 -21.00 -7.86 8.39
N GLU A 42 -19.84 -8.37 8.80
CA GLU A 42 -19.53 -9.81 8.80
C GLU A 42 -20.53 -10.60 9.63
N LEU A 43 -20.77 -10.19 10.89
CA LEU A 43 -21.78 -10.82 11.75
C LEU A 43 -23.19 -10.76 11.16
N ALA A 44 -23.55 -9.65 10.50
CA ALA A 44 -24.85 -9.51 9.87
C ALA A 44 -25.01 -10.37 8.61
N MET A 45 -23.93 -10.67 7.88
CA MET A 45 -23.93 -11.63 6.77
C MET A 45 -24.03 -13.06 7.32
N TRP A 46 -23.22 -13.39 8.31
CA TRP A 46 -23.26 -14.68 9.02
C TRP A 46 -24.64 -15.04 9.56
N LEU A 47 -25.31 -14.10 10.22
CA LEU A 47 -26.66 -14.31 10.75
C LEU A 47 -27.73 -14.46 9.66
N ARG A 48 -27.47 -14.01 8.42
CA ARG A 48 -28.42 -14.15 7.30
C ARG A 48 -28.23 -15.45 6.52
N ASP A 49 -26.99 -15.88 6.31
CA ASP A 49 -26.67 -16.98 5.39
C ASP A 49 -26.63 -18.35 6.07
N GLY A 50 -26.75 -18.43 7.40
CA GLY A 50 -27.19 -19.62 8.14
C GLY A 50 -26.25 -20.84 8.16
N ASP A 51 -25.13 -20.80 7.43
CA ASP A 51 -24.13 -21.87 7.43
C ASP A 51 -23.00 -21.54 8.42
N VAL A 52 -23.11 -22.07 9.63
CA VAL A 52 -22.16 -21.86 10.74
C VAL A 52 -20.88 -22.69 10.54
N GLU A 53 -20.89 -23.64 9.62
CA GLU A 53 -19.77 -24.57 9.31
C GLU A 53 -18.99 -24.15 8.06
N ALA A 54 -19.57 -23.32 7.17
CA ALA A 54 -18.89 -22.80 5.99
C ALA A 54 -18.03 -21.57 6.31
N ASP A 55 -16.76 -21.84 6.60
CA ASP A 55 -15.62 -20.91 6.64
C ASP A 55 -15.62 -19.85 7.75
N VAL A 56 -14.77 -20.10 8.76
CA VAL A 56 -14.23 -19.06 9.64
C VAL A 56 -13.67 -17.93 8.75
N PRO A 57 -14.05 -16.66 8.95
CA PRO A 57 -13.58 -15.59 8.09
C PRO A 57 -12.07 -15.51 8.32
N PRO A 58 -11.26 -15.38 7.26
CA PRO A 58 -9.83 -15.21 7.43
C PRO A 58 -9.62 -14.00 8.34
N CYS A 59 -9.09 -14.28 9.54
CA CYS A 59 -8.78 -13.32 10.59
C CYS A 59 -8.56 -11.88 10.05
N ALA A 60 -9.49 -11.00 10.40
CA ALA A 60 -9.38 -9.54 10.41
C ALA A 60 -8.07 -8.93 9.82
N PRO A 61 -7.97 -8.70 8.49
CA PRO A 61 -6.74 -8.20 7.85
C PRO A 61 -6.36 -6.76 8.22
N TRP A 62 -7.21 -6.03 8.96
CA TRP A 62 -6.92 -4.68 9.45
C TRP A 62 -5.92 -4.64 10.62
N GLU A 63 -5.59 -5.79 11.21
CA GLU A 63 -4.81 -5.85 12.46
C GLU A 63 -3.33 -5.50 12.31
N ASP A 64 -2.69 -5.73 11.16
CA ASP A 64 -1.25 -5.47 11.08
C ASP A 64 -0.93 -4.16 10.38
N THR A 65 -1.31 -3.99 9.11
CA THR A 65 -0.73 -2.89 8.31
C THR A 65 -1.18 -1.49 8.75
N ALA A 66 -2.46 -1.30 9.04
CA ALA A 66 -2.98 0.00 9.49
C ALA A 66 -2.48 0.37 10.90
N ILE A 67 -2.41 -0.62 11.80
CA ILE A 67 -1.89 -0.45 13.16
C ILE A 67 -0.38 -0.20 13.12
N HIS A 68 0.39 -0.99 12.39
CA HIS A 68 1.83 -0.76 12.18
C HIS A 68 2.10 0.61 11.58
N GLN A 69 1.32 1.03 10.59
CA GLN A 69 1.44 2.35 10.02
C GLN A 69 1.17 3.42 11.09
N GLN A 70 0.11 3.30 11.90
CA GLN A 70 -0.12 4.25 13.01
C GLN A 70 1.00 4.28 14.05
N VAL A 71 1.52 3.11 14.43
CA VAL A 71 2.65 3.01 15.36
C VAL A 71 3.87 3.73 14.77
N TYR A 72 4.17 3.50 13.49
CA TYR A 72 5.24 4.17 12.76
C TYR A 72 5.04 5.70 12.73
N TRP A 73 3.86 6.18 12.33
CA TRP A 73 3.54 7.62 12.29
C TRP A 73 3.63 8.27 13.67
N ARG A 74 3.19 7.57 14.72
CA ARG A 74 3.32 8.05 16.09
C ARG A 74 4.79 8.16 16.49
N GLN A 75 5.57 7.09 16.29
CA GLN A 75 6.99 7.04 16.61
C GLN A 75 7.78 8.12 15.86
N SER A 76 7.45 8.38 14.59
CA SER A 76 8.08 9.44 13.80
C SER A 76 7.85 10.86 14.36
N GLY A 77 6.76 11.05 15.11
CA GLY A 77 6.44 12.32 15.77
C GLY A 77 7.07 12.50 17.14
N ASP A 78 7.78 11.49 17.66
CA ASP A 78 8.42 11.56 18.96
C ASP A 78 9.65 12.50 18.90
N LYS A 79 9.85 13.29 19.95
CA LYS A 79 10.99 14.21 20.05
C LYS A 79 12.24 13.48 20.53
N VAL A 80 12.67 12.47 19.78
CA VAL A 80 13.75 11.55 20.18
C VAL A 80 15.16 12.10 19.91
N ASN A 81 15.29 13.09 19.02
CA ASN A 81 16.59 13.61 18.60
C ASN A 81 17.48 14.13 19.74
N PRO A 82 16.99 14.90 20.73
CA PRO A 82 17.84 15.33 21.85
C PRO A 82 18.38 14.14 22.66
N PHE A 83 17.53 13.13 22.89
CA PHE A 83 17.91 11.91 23.59
C PHE A 83 18.94 11.09 22.81
N ILE A 84 18.73 10.90 21.50
CA ILE A 84 19.68 10.20 20.62
C ILE A 84 21.04 10.90 20.64
N ARG A 85 21.08 12.23 20.46
CA ARG A 85 22.35 13.00 20.50
C ARG A 85 23.07 12.87 21.82
N TRP A 86 22.34 12.97 22.94
CA TRP A 86 22.91 12.78 24.27
C TRP A 86 23.48 11.37 24.44
N ALA A 87 22.70 10.34 24.07
CA ALA A 87 23.11 8.96 24.21
C ALA A 87 24.37 8.67 23.38
N THR A 88 24.40 9.10 22.11
CA THR A 88 25.58 8.97 21.23
C THR A 88 26.80 9.69 21.81
N ALA A 89 26.64 10.92 22.30
CA ALA A 89 27.74 11.68 22.89
C ALA A 89 28.27 11.00 24.17
N ARG A 90 27.36 10.48 25.01
CA ARG A 90 27.70 9.83 26.27
C ARG A 90 28.45 8.52 26.06
N THR A 91 28.09 7.73 25.04
CA THR A 91 28.67 6.41 24.79
C THR A 91 29.75 6.38 23.72
N ARG A 92 30.16 7.54 23.17
CA ARG A 92 31.15 7.63 22.07
C ARG A 92 32.47 6.92 22.35
N HIS A 93 32.89 6.88 23.61
CA HIS A 93 34.15 6.28 24.07
C HIS A 93 34.05 4.77 24.31
N LEU A 94 32.83 4.21 24.31
CA LEU A 94 32.60 2.78 24.51
C LEU A 94 32.62 2.03 23.18
N PRO A 95 33.04 0.74 23.19
CA PRO A 95 32.79 -0.19 22.09
C PRO A 95 31.30 -0.20 21.74
N ARG A 96 30.97 -0.32 20.45
CA ARG A 96 29.60 -0.19 19.93
C ARG A 96 28.63 -1.15 20.62
N GLU A 97 29.08 -2.38 20.79
CA GLU A 97 28.37 -3.52 21.38
C GLU A 97 27.97 -3.23 22.83
N ALA A 98 28.79 -2.46 23.56
CA ALA A 98 28.53 -2.07 24.94
C ALA A 98 27.60 -0.85 25.09
N ARG A 99 27.37 -0.09 24.01
CA ARG A 99 26.66 1.22 24.10
C ARG A 99 25.21 1.07 24.50
N ILE A 100 24.49 0.11 23.91
CA ILE A 100 23.08 -0.16 24.24
C ILE A 100 22.95 -0.60 25.70
N GLY A 101 23.78 -1.55 26.14
CA GLY A 101 23.80 -2.03 27.52
C GLY A 101 24.05 -0.90 28.53
N HIS A 102 25.01 -0.02 28.21
CA HIS A 102 25.30 1.15 29.05
C HIS A 102 24.11 2.10 29.17
N VAL A 103 23.46 2.45 28.05
CA VAL A 103 22.28 3.34 28.09
C VAL A 103 21.09 2.68 28.79
N ARG A 104 20.89 1.36 28.59
CA ARG A 104 19.84 0.59 29.29
C ARG A 104 20.03 0.64 30.81
N GLY A 105 21.27 0.65 31.30
CA GLY A 105 21.58 0.80 32.73
C GLY A 105 21.22 2.18 33.30
N LEU A 106 21.18 3.23 32.47
CA LEU A 106 20.87 4.61 32.87
C LEU A 106 19.37 4.92 32.80
N LEU A 107 18.62 4.17 31.99
CA LEU A 107 17.19 4.39 31.78
C LEU A 107 16.35 3.69 32.85
N PRO A 108 15.16 4.22 33.19
CA PRO A 108 14.22 3.52 34.04
C PRO A 108 13.78 2.21 33.38
N ARG A 109 13.67 1.13 34.16
CA ARG A 109 13.08 -0.16 33.74
C ARG A 109 11.56 -0.05 33.65
N SER A 110 11.09 0.77 32.71
CA SER A 110 9.68 1.01 32.45
C SER A 110 9.45 1.13 30.96
N VAL A 111 8.17 1.14 30.57
CA VAL A 111 7.73 1.31 29.16
C VAL A 111 8.37 2.54 28.50
N ILE A 112 8.63 3.61 29.26
CA ILE A 112 9.28 4.82 28.72
C ILE A 112 10.74 4.54 28.37
N GLY A 113 11.46 3.82 29.23
CA GLY A 113 12.85 3.44 28.99
C GLY A 113 12.98 2.44 27.84
N GLU A 114 12.09 1.45 27.76
CA GLU A 114 12.05 0.49 26.65
C GLU A 114 11.76 1.18 25.31
N HIS A 115 10.77 2.09 25.29
CA HIS A 115 10.46 2.91 24.12
C HIS A 115 11.64 3.78 23.69
N ALA A 116 12.38 4.36 24.65
CA ALA A 116 13.59 5.12 24.39
C ALA A 116 14.69 4.27 23.75
N LEU A 117 14.92 3.05 24.28
CA LEU A 117 15.90 2.11 23.75
C LEU A 117 15.57 1.69 22.31
N GLY A 118 14.29 1.42 22.01
CA GLY A 118 13.87 1.07 20.65
C GLY A 118 14.18 2.14 19.60
N HIS A 119 14.23 3.43 20.00
CA HIS A 119 14.68 4.50 19.10
C HIS A 119 16.21 4.51 18.90
N LEU A 120 16.99 4.11 19.90
CA LEU A 120 18.45 4.03 19.78
C LEU A 120 18.89 2.88 18.89
N GLU A 121 18.28 1.70 19.00
CA GLU A 121 18.58 0.50 18.21
C GLU A 121 18.53 0.76 16.69
N ARG A 122 17.69 1.71 16.26
CA ARG A 122 17.51 2.11 14.86
C ARG A 122 18.46 3.23 14.42
N THR A 123 19.38 3.68 15.28
CA THR A 123 20.31 4.77 14.99
C THR A 123 21.68 4.19 14.61
N SER A 124 22.33 4.77 13.60
CA SER A 124 23.64 4.34 13.08
C SER A 124 24.76 4.21 14.12
N ALA A 125 24.67 4.93 15.25
CA ALA A 125 25.65 4.88 16.34
C ALA A 125 25.54 3.64 17.25
N PHE A 126 24.41 2.93 17.19
CA PHE A 126 24.03 1.81 18.06
C PHE A 126 23.60 0.57 17.26
N GLU A 127 23.18 0.74 16.02
CA GLU A 127 22.79 -0.34 15.11
C GLU A 127 23.96 -1.31 14.87
N ASP A 128 23.66 -2.62 14.91
CA ASP A 128 24.59 -3.69 14.56
C ASP A 128 24.93 -3.62 13.06
N PRO A 129 26.22 -3.55 12.66
CA PRO A 129 26.63 -3.60 11.26
C PRO A 129 26.06 -4.78 10.47
N ALA A 130 25.90 -5.95 11.09
CA ALA A 130 25.33 -7.12 10.44
C ALA A 130 23.84 -6.92 10.13
N GLU A 131 23.07 -6.40 11.10
CA GLU A 131 21.67 -6.05 10.88
C GLU A 131 21.51 -4.92 9.86
N ALA A 132 22.42 -3.93 9.86
CA ALA A 132 22.42 -2.84 8.89
C ALA A 132 22.64 -3.35 7.47
N ALA A 133 23.64 -4.22 7.30
CA ALA A 133 23.93 -4.85 6.02
C ALA A 133 22.75 -5.70 5.54
N TRP A 134 22.15 -6.49 6.43
CA TRP A 134 20.97 -7.31 6.12
C TRP A 134 19.78 -6.45 5.72
N ARG A 135 19.48 -5.38 6.47
CA ARG A 135 18.44 -4.39 6.12
C ARG A 135 18.69 -3.78 4.75
N HIS A 136 19.92 -3.38 4.45
CA HIS A 136 20.27 -2.79 3.16
C HIS A 136 20.06 -3.78 2.00
N ILE A 137 20.46 -5.05 2.17
CA ILE A 137 20.21 -6.12 1.19
C ILE A 137 18.71 -6.36 1.02
N TYR A 138 17.97 -6.46 2.13
CA TYR A 138 16.52 -6.63 2.11
C TYR A 138 15.83 -5.49 1.36
N TRP A 139 16.18 -4.23 1.66
CA TRP A 139 15.64 -3.06 0.98
C TRP A 139 15.97 -3.06 -0.51
N ARG A 140 17.22 -3.36 -0.89
CA ARG A 140 17.58 -3.50 -2.31
C ARG A 140 16.80 -4.60 -3.02
N ARG A 141 16.58 -5.74 -2.37
CA ARG A 141 15.78 -6.83 -2.92
C ARG A 141 14.31 -6.44 -3.07
N GLN A 142 13.74 -5.75 -2.09
CA GLN A 142 12.38 -5.24 -2.15
C GLN A 142 12.23 -4.17 -3.22
N GLU A 143 13.19 -3.27 -3.35
CA GLU A 143 13.22 -2.25 -4.39
C GLU A 143 13.37 -2.87 -5.78
N ALA A 144 14.25 -3.86 -5.95
CA ALA A 144 14.39 -4.61 -7.18
C ALA A 144 13.09 -5.36 -7.54
N ARG A 145 12.41 -5.98 -6.56
CA ARG A 145 11.09 -6.60 -6.76
C ARG A 145 10.02 -5.59 -7.15
N ARG A 146 10.00 -4.43 -6.50
CA ARG A 146 9.08 -3.32 -6.84
C ARG A 146 9.36 -2.76 -8.23
N LYS A 147 10.64 -2.65 -8.60
CA LYS A 147 11.09 -2.18 -9.93
C LYS A 147 10.78 -3.22 -11.01
N ALA A 148 11.04 -4.51 -10.77
CA ALA A 148 10.67 -5.59 -11.68
C ALA A 148 9.14 -5.74 -11.82
N ALA A 149 8.38 -5.43 -10.76
CA ALA A 149 6.94 -5.32 -10.86
C ALA A 149 6.55 -4.11 -11.73
N ARG A 150 7.21 -2.96 -11.60
CA ARG A 150 6.96 -1.79 -12.46
C ARG A 150 7.41 -2.08 -13.89
N MET A 151 6.45 -2.40 -14.76
CA MET A 151 6.68 -2.55 -16.20
C MET A 151 7.30 -1.26 -16.74
N ASP A 152 8.39 -1.36 -17.50
CA ASP A 152 9.04 -0.18 -18.07
C ASP A 152 8.11 0.53 -19.07
N ARG A 153 8.27 1.85 -19.24
CA ARG A 153 7.43 2.62 -20.18
C ARG A 153 7.57 2.10 -21.61
N GLY A 154 8.77 1.70 -22.03
CA GLY A 154 8.99 1.11 -23.35
C GLY A 154 8.25 -0.21 -23.51
N GLU A 155 8.30 -1.08 -22.49
CA GLU A 155 7.58 -2.35 -22.46
C GLU A 155 6.06 -2.14 -22.49
N GLN A 156 5.53 -1.17 -21.72
CA GLN A 156 4.11 -0.82 -21.76
C GLN A 156 3.67 -0.41 -23.17
N ALA A 157 4.44 0.47 -23.83
CA ALA A 157 4.14 0.92 -25.18
C ALA A 157 4.20 -0.21 -26.21
N GLN A 158 5.17 -1.13 -26.09
CA GLN A 158 5.26 -2.31 -26.96
C GLN A 158 4.06 -3.24 -26.80
N LEU A 159 3.68 -3.55 -25.56
CA LEU A 159 2.54 -4.42 -25.29
C LEU A 159 1.22 -3.78 -25.72
N LEU A 160 1.04 -2.46 -25.55
CA LEU A 160 -0.13 -1.76 -26.07
C LEU A 160 -0.20 -1.79 -27.60
N ARG A 161 0.94 -1.66 -28.30
CA ARG A 161 0.96 -1.80 -29.76
C ARG A 161 0.61 -3.22 -30.20
N ALA A 162 1.16 -4.24 -29.54
CA ALA A 162 0.83 -5.63 -29.80
C ALA A 162 -0.66 -5.91 -29.56
N LEU A 163 -1.19 -5.41 -28.44
CA LEU A 163 -2.62 -5.52 -28.10
C LEU A 163 -3.54 -4.92 -29.17
N LEU A 164 -3.13 -3.83 -29.82
CA LEU A 164 -3.89 -3.20 -30.90
C LEU A 164 -3.84 -3.99 -32.21
N GLN A 165 -2.88 -4.91 -32.38
CA GLN A 165 -2.83 -5.82 -33.54
C GLN A 165 -3.71 -7.05 -33.35
N GLU A 166 -4.04 -7.41 -32.12
CA GLU A 166 -4.89 -8.56 -31.83
C GLU A 166 -6.37 -8.29 -32.12
N PRO A 167 -7.10 -9.26 -32.70
CA PRO A 167 -8.55 -9.17 -32.86
C PRO A 167 -9.22 -8.91 -31.51
N ASP A 168 -10.13 -7.93 -31.48
CA ASP A 168 -10.83 -7.47 -30.27
C ASP A 168 -9.95 -6.93 -29.13
N GLY A 169 -8.63 -6.85 -29.28
CA GLY A 169 -7.72 -6.40 -28.23
C GLY A 169 -7.99 -4.96 -27.80
N HIS A 170 -8.16 -4.07 -28.77
CA HIS A 170 -8.52 -2.66 -28.55
C HIS A 170 -9.84 -2.50 -27.80
N ARG A 171 -10.88 -3.22 -28.26
CA ARG A 171 -12.22 -3.19 -27.67
C ARG A 171 -12.22 -3.74 -26.24
N THR A 172 -11.52 -4.85 -26.02
CA THR A 172 -11.41 -5.52 -24.72
C THR A 172 -10.72 -4.61 -23.70
N PHE A 173 -9.62 -3.97 -24.09
CA PHE A 173 -8.88 -3.06 -23.22
C PHE A 173 -9.71 -1.84 -22.81
N ASN A 174 -10.34 -1.17 -23.77
CA ASN A 174 -11.18 0.00 -23.47
C ASN A 174 -12.42 -0.38 -22.64
N ARG A 175 -12.99 -1.58 -22.84
CA ARG A 175 -14.05 -2.12 -21.98
C ARG A 175 -13.55 -2.29 -20.54
N TYR A 176 -12.40 -2.95 -20.37
CA TYR A 176 -11.79 -3.16 -19.07
C TYR A 176 -11.57 -1.83 -18.34
N LEU A 177 -10.93 -0.85 -18.98
CA LEU A 177 -10.69 0.46 -18.37
C LEU A 177 -11.98 1.14 -17.96
N ARG A 178 -12.98 1.18 -18.85
CA ARG A 178 -14.28 1.79 -18.55
C ARG A 178 -14.94 1.15 -17.33
N GLU A 179 -14.97 -0.18 -17.26
CA GLU A 179 -15.56 -0.90 -16.13
C GLU A 179 -14.82 -0.60 -14.81
N ARG A 180 -13.48 -0.57 -14.83
CA ARG A 180 -12.69 -0.19 -13.64
C ARG A 180 -12.96 1.23 -13.19
N TYR A 181 -13.10 2.17 -14.13
CA TYR A 181 -13.48 3.54 -13.86
C TYR A 181 -14.89 3.64 -13.23
N THR A 182 -15.89 2.95 -13.78
CA THR A 182 -17.25 2.94 -13.24
C THR A 182 -17.30 2.35 -11.83
N VAL A 183 -16.66 1.20 -11.60
CA VAL A 183 -16.63 0.54 -10.29
C VAL A 183 -15.97 1.44 -9.24
N THR A 184 -14.82 2.03 -9.58
CA THR A 184 -14.09 2.90 -8.64
C THR A 184 -14.84 4.22 -8.39
N GLY A 185 -15.53 4.75 -9.39
CA GLY A 185 -16.42 5.90 -9.23
C GLY A 185 -17.54 5.61 -8.24
N ALA A 186 -18.27 4.51 -8.44
CA ALA A 186 -19.35 4.09 -7.54
C ALA A 186 -18.87 3.88 -6.09
N MET A 187 -17.73 3.19 -5.91
CA MET A 187 -17.14 2.98 -4.58
C MET A 187 -16.75 4.29 -3.88
N ASN A 188 -16.29 5.30 -4.63
CA ASN A 188 -15.95 6.61 -4.08
C ASN A 188 -17.19 7.44 -3.71
N ASP A 189 -18.31 7.24 -4.40
CA ASP A 189 -19.59 7.90 -4.12
C ASP A 189 -20.28 7.29 -2.90
N GLU A 190 -20.23 5.97 -2.72
CA GLU A 190 -20.84 5.24 -1.59
C GLU A 190 -20.08 5.44 -0.27
N ALA A 191 -18.76 5.65 -0.32
CA ALA A 191 -17.92 5.80 0.88
C ALA A 191 -17.19 7.16 0.87
N PRO A 192 -17.80 8.26 1.33
CA PRO A 192 -17.21 9.60 1.30
C PRO A 192 -15.90 9.75 2.10
N ALA A 193 -15.57 8.79 2.98
CA ALA A 193 -14.27 8.71 3.65
C ALA A 193 -13.11 8.31 2.72
N ASN A 194 -13.40 7.68 1.57
CA ASN A 194 -12.45 7.24 0.55
C ASN A 194 -12.15 8.32 -0.51
N ARG A 195 -12.83 9.49 -0.49
CA ARG A 195 -12.51 10.67 -1.32
C ARG A 195 -11.06 11.17 -1.23
N LYS A 196 -10.26 10.65 -0.29
CA LYS A 196 -8.83 10.91 -0.18
C LYS A 196 -7.97 10.11 -1.15
N LEU A 197 -8.51 9.08 -1.82
CA LEU A 197 -7.98 8.68 -3.12
C LEU A 197 -8.27 9.84 -4.06
N ALA A 198 -7.20 10.50 -4.52
CA ALA A 198 -7.25 11.68 -5.38
C ALA A 198 -8.36 11.52 -6.43
N LYS A 199 -9.14 12.59 -6.70
CA LYS A 199 -10.09 12.63 -7.81
C LYS A 199 -9.45 11.93 -9.00
N LEU A 200 -10.02 10.79 -9.41
CA LEU A 200 -9.49 10.04 -10.54
C LEU A 200 -9.36 11.01 -11.72
N PRO A 201 -8.24 10.98 -12.47
CA PRO A 201 -8.16 11.77 -13.69
C PRO A 201 -9.29 11.35 -14.62
N ALA A 202 -9.79 12.28 -15.44
CA ALA A 202 -10.91 12.01 -16.34
C ALA A 202 -10.65 10.74 -17.19
N HIS A 203 -11.65 9.87 -17.29
CA HIS A 203 -11.54 8.65 -18.09
C HIS A 203 -11.21 9.02 -19.53
N ARG A 204 -10.10 8.50 -20.05
CA ARG A 204 -9.69 8.63 -21.45
C ARG A 204 -9.48 7.23 -22.05
N PRO A 205 -10.18 6.86 -23.14
CA PRO A 205 -9.91 5.61 -23.84
C PRO A 205 -8.63 5.71 -24.67
N LEU A 206 -7.99 4.57 -24.95
CA LEU A 206 -6.93 4.48 -25.95
C LEU A 206 -7.56 4.61 -27.33
N LEU A 207 -7.09 5.54 -28.17
CA LEU A 207 -7.70 5.82 -29.47
C LEU A 207 -7.12 4.98 -30.63
N GLY A 208 -5.88 4.51 -30.51
CA GLY A 208 -5.23 3.70 -31.53
C GLY A 208 -3.71 3.68 -31.41
N VAL A 209 -3.03 3.17 -32.44
CA VAL A 209 -1.56 2.93 -32.40
C VAL A 209 -0.76 4.23 -32.22
N HIS A 210 -1.19 5.30 -32.88
CA HIS A 210 -0.57 6.62 -32.76
C HIS A 210 -0.79 7.26 -31.38
N ASP A 211 -1.81 6.82 -30.65
CA ASP A 211 -2.19 7.38 -29.36
C ASP A 211 -1.49 6.70 -28.18
N VAL A 212 -0.72 5.63 -28.39
CA VAL A 212 -0.10 4.84 -27.31
C VAL A 212 0.75 5.68 -26.35
N ASN A 213 1.67 6.49 -26.87
CA ASN A 213 2.52 7.31 -26.01
C ASN A 213 1.74 8.48 -25.37
N PRO A 214 0.96 9.29 -26.12
CA PRO A 214 0.10 10.32 -25.52
C PRO A 214 -0.87 9.77 -24.46
N PHE A 215 -1.40 8.56 -24.67
CA PHE A 215 -2.24 7.87 -23.71
C PHE A 215 -1.47 7.59 -22.41
N LEU A 216 -0.30 6.94 -22.50
CA LEU A 216 0.54 6.66 -21.32
C LEU A 216 0.92 7.93 -20.54
N ASP A 217 1.20 9.02 -21.24
CA ASP A 217 1.54 10.30 -20.62
C ASP A 217 0.35 10.87 -19.83
N SER A 218 -0.88 10.70 -20.33
CA SER A 218 -2.07 11.13 -19.58
C SER A 218 -2.39 10.31 -18.34
N LEU A 219 -1.82 9.11 -18.19
CA LEU A 219 -1.98 8.28 -16.99
C LEU A 219 -1.04 8.70 -15.85
N GLN A 220 -0.07 9.59 -16.11
CA GLN A 220 0.93 10.05 -15.15
C GLN A 220 0.82 11.56 -14.92
N PRO A 221 -0.27 12.05 -14.28
CA PRO A 221 -0.50 13.49 -14.15
C PRO A 221 0.53 14.21 -13.26
N ASP A 222 1.30 13.53 -12.40
CA ASP A 222 2.38 14.14 -11.60
C ASP A 222 3.36 13.08 -11.05
N ALA A 223 4.53 12.93 -11.66
CA ALA A 223 5.57 11.99 -11.22
C ALA A 223 6.18 12.31 -9.83
N TYR A 224 5.81 13.44 -9.21
CA TYR A 224 6.51 13.98 -8.05
C TYR A 224 5.94 13.59 -6.67
N ARG A 225 4.81 12.87 -6.58
CA ARG A 225 4.11 12.72 -5.29
C ARG A 225 3.66 11.33 -4.84
N SER A 226 3.77 10.27 -5.65
CA SER A 226 3.26 8.96 -5.23
C SER A 226 4.31 7.86 -5.27
N TYR A 227 4.68 7.38 -4.09
CA TYR A 227 5.43 6.13 -3.91
C TYR A 227 4.63 4.89 -4.32
N TYR A 228 3.33 5.04 -4.57
CA TYR A 228 2.40 3.98 -4.93
C TYR A 228 1.91 4.15 -6.38
N LEU A 229 1.74 3.04 -7.10
CA LEU A 229 1.00 3.06 -8.36
C LEU A 229 -0.44 3.50 -8.04
N THR A 230 -0.88 4.58 -8.66
CA THR A 230 -2.24 5.10 -8.50
C THR A 230 -3.05 4.79 -9.75
N PRO A 231 -4.35 4.46 -9.58
CA PRO A 231 -5.30 4.51 -10.67
C PRO A 231 -5.19 5.79 -11.49
N PRO A 232 -5.24 5.72 -12.82
CA PRO A 232 -5.54 4.55 -13.67
C PRO A 232 -4.33 3.71 -14.13
N LEU A 233 -3.10 4.11 -13.82
CA LEU A 233 -1.88 3.47 -14.35
C LEU A 233 -1.72 2.02 -13.84
N ASP A 234 -2.10 1.76 -12.60
CA ASP A 234 -2.07 0.43 -12.00
C ASP A 234 -2.94 -0.58 -12.78
N TRP A 235 -4.13 -0.18 -13.24
CA TRP A 235 -5.04 -1.00 -14.03
C TRP A 235 -4.42 -1.35 -15.39
N VAL A 236 -3.79 -0.37 -16.05
CA VAL A 236 -3.10 -0.60 -17.32
C VAL A 236 -1.97 -1.60 -17.15
N ILE A 237 -1.11 -1.41 -16.14
CA ILE A 237 -0.01 -2.35 -15.86
C ILE A 237 -0.54 -3.74 -15.54
N TRP A 238 -1.62 -3.85 -14.77
CA TRP A 238 -2.26 -5.13 -14.47
C TRP A 238 -2.76 -5.85 -15.71
N PHE A 239 -3.51 -5.15 -16.56
CA PHE A 239 -4.01 -5.70 -17.81
C PHE A 239 -2.87 -6.17 -18.72
N LEU A 240 -1.83 -5.34 -18.91
CA LEU A 240 -0.70 -5.67 -19.76
C LEU A 240 0.12 -6.86 -19.23
N ARG A 241 0.27 -6.99 -17.90
CA ARG A 241 0.89 -8.19 -17.31
C ARG A 241 0.08 -9.44 -17.63
N ARG A 242 -1.25 -9.40 -17.51
CA ARG A 242 -2.11 -10.53 -17.86
C ARG A 242 -2.04 -10.85 -19.36
N PHE A 243 -2.09 -9.83 -20.21
CA PHE A 243 -1.90 -9.98 -21.65
C PHE A 243 -0.57 -10.68 -21.98
N LYS A 244 0.52 -10.30 -21.31
CA LYS A 244 1.82 -10.96 -21.42
C LYS A 244 1.80 -12.41 -20.92
N THR A 245 1.19 -12.67 -19.75
CA THR A 245 1.05 -14.03 -19.20
C THR A 245 0.29 -14.97 -20.15
N HIS A 246 -0.76 -14.46 -20.80
CA HIS A 246 -1.55 -15.19 -21.79
C HIS A 246 -0.98 -15.11 -23.22
N ARG A 247 0.26 -14.64 -23.37
CA ARG A 247 1.00 -14.58 -24.64
C ARG A 247 0.24 -13.88 -25.77
N GLY A 248 -0.54 -12.86 -25.43
CA GLY A 248 -1.33 -12.09 -26.41
C GLY A 248 -2.72 -12.65 -26.71
N HIS A 249 -3.09 -13.84 -26.21
CA HIS A 249 -4.34 -14.49 -26.57
C HIS A 249 -5.56 -13.86 -25.87
N ILE A 250 -6.28 -12.97 -26.58
CA ILE A 250 -7.41 -12.18 -26.06
C ILE A 250 -8.52 -13.03 -25.43
N PRO A 251 -8.99 -14.14 -26.04
CA PRO A 251 -10.05 -14.94 -25.42
C PRO A 251 -9.64 -15.54 -24.07
N ALA A 252 -8.38 -15.97 -23.94
CA ALA A 252 -7.87 -16.51 -22.67
C ALA A 252 -7.70 -15.43 -21.61
N LEU A 253 -7.25 -14.24 -22.02
CA LEU A 253 -7.20 -13.06 -21.17
C LEU A 253 -8.60 -12.67 -20.67
N CYS A 254 -9.60 -12.62 -21.54
CA CYS A 254 -10.99 -12.32 -21.17
C CYS A 254 -11.52 -13.32 -20.14
N ALA A 255 -11.33 -14.62 -20.37
CA ALA A 255 -11.77 -15.66 -19.45
C ALA A 255 -11.11 -15.52 -18.06
N ALA A 256 -9.81 -15.19 -18.02
CA ALA A 256 -9.10 -14.95 -16.77
C ALA A 256 -9.60 -13.69 -16.04
N LEU A 257 -9.81 -12.58 -16.76
CA LEU A 257 -10.33 -11.35 -16.18
C LEU A 257 -11.78 -11.52 -15.67
N GLU A 258 -12.60 -12.30 -16.35
CA GLU A 258 -13.96 -12.64 -15.91
C GLU A 258 -13.94 -13.53 -14.66
N ALA A 259 -13.07 -14.55 -14.62
CA ALA A 259 -12.91 -15.42 -13.45
C ALA A 259 -12.41 -14.66 -12.21
N GLU A 260 -11.58 -13.64 -12.41
CA GLU A 260 -11.09 -12.75 -11.35
C GLU A 260 -12.10 -11.65 -10.98
N GLY A 261 -13.28 -11.60 -11.61
CA GLY A 261 -14.29 -10.57 -11.37
C GLY A 261 -13.86 -9.15 -11.82
N LEU A 262 -12.83 -9.06 -12.66
CA LEU A 262 -12.26 -7.80 -13.15
C LEU A 262 -12.93 -7.31 -14.43
N LEU A 263 -13.73 -8.16 -15.08
CA LEU A 263 -14.48 -7.85 -16.29
C LEU A 263 -15.85 -8.52 -16.20
N LYS A 264 -16.91 -7.81 -16.56
CA LYS A 264 -18.25 -8.40 -16.63
C LYS A 264 -18.34 -9.37 -17.81
N ARG A 265 -18.84 -10.58 -17.54
CA ARG A 265 -19.11 -11.59 -18.58
C ARG A 265 -20.09 -11.02 -19.59
N VAL A 266 -19.69 -11.00 -20.86
CA VAL A 266 -20.61 -10.63 -21.94
C VAL A 266 -21.51 -11.84 -22.20
N PRO A 267 -22.85 -11.72 -22.06
CA PRO A 267 -23.74 -12.80 -22.44
C PRO A 267 -23.53 -13.12 -23.93
N PRO A 268 -23.46 -14.40 -24.32
CA PRO A 268 -23.31 -14.76 -25.73
C PRO A 268 -24.44 -14.08 -26.51
N ALA A 269 -24.07 -13.33 -27.55
CA ALA A 269 -25.02 -12.61 -28.38
C ALA A 269 -26.16 -13.57 -28.77
N ALA A 270 -27.39 -13.23 -28.38
CA ALA A 270 -28.56 -14.00 -28.73
C ALA A 270 -28.52 -14.24 -30.24
N ARG A 271 -28.38 -15.51 -30.66
CA ARG A 271 -28.30 -15.90 -32.06
C ARG A 271 -29.42 -15.19 -32.81
N ALA A 272 -29.06 -14.34 -33.76
CA ALA A 272 -30.00 -13.65 -34.63
C ALA A 272 -31.02 -14.66 -35.14
N ARG A 273 -32.29 -14.48 -34.78
CA ARG A 273 -33.41 -15.25 -35.34
C ARG A 273 -33.30 -15.15 -36.85
N LYS A 274 -33.06 -16.27 -37.52
CA LYS A 274 -33.17 -16.36 -38.98
C LYS A 274 -34.55 -15.80 -39.38
N PRO A 275 -34.64 -14.90 -40.36
CA PRO A 275 -35.94 -14.52 -40.89
C PRO A 275 -36.59 -15.77 -41.49
N GLN A 276 -37.78 -16.12 -40.99
CA GLN A 276 -38.64 -17.11 -41.64
C GLN A 276 -39.07 -16.51 -42.98
N GLY A 277 -38.49 -17.01 -44.06
CA GLY A 277 -38.95 -16.72 -45.42
C GLY A 277 -40.37 -17.23 -45.62
N ARG A 278 -41.19 -16.40 -46.26
CA ARG A 278 -42.52 -16.73 -46.78
C ARG A 278 -42.41 -17.54 -48.06
#